data_AF-A0A1I4HTY0-F1
#
_entry.id   AF-A0A1I4HTY0-F1
#
_cell.length_a   1.000
_cell.length_b   1.000
_cell.length_c   1.000
_cell.angle_alpha   90.00
_cell.angle_beta   90.00
_cell.angle_gamma   90.00
#
_symmetry.space_group_name_H-M   'P 1'
#
loop_
_entity.id
_entity.type
_entity.pdbx_description
1 polymer ?
#
loop_
_entity_poly.entity_id
_entity_poly.type
_entity_poly.pdbx_seq_one_letter_code
_entity_poly.pdbx_strand_id
1 'polypeptide(L)'
;MIHSYYRQTSGVTLIEVLLTLLLSSIVIGLVTTVLVSSVSFNERTQSHVNLRQEANIIVTELRQRHQGDTYNLCGQDMFSDGRFHAEDLSIHHDNTTIAGVSDCAGISPDEPLDVQFTLADDHNQTFTVDTVIEARQADGGSVVTLDPPEPGGDFEGMLSELFIFGSSFTFQGNNVYGDGSSVFIRDPLETSDFNGGAFTGVTNIYIDDAVTLDGGSAGLGSAREPGEIHVNGDLELWGGTRHIYGDVYVNGDFRLKDAHIHGNVYVDGDVELGWTPSFEEGSSIYYSGTLKKPSNYHSYILDRMIKETSVPAVDIPDMPFPEPKADEWYAEQGYNQSIQPEDMTLYGSDITIESYNDNDLGRYVDTFTNAVVVSRGDITIRSGGLSFSGFLYAPNGEVTFNGSSFEGSVIARDGFHVTSGGTDVTFRSIEHYIDNPADYPFQNGGGTVE
;
A
#
# COMPACT_ATOMS: atom_id res chain seq x y z
N MET A 1 -15.26 86.58 5.71
CA MET A 1 -16.55 85.87 5.55
C MET A 1 -16.29 84.45 5.06
N ILE A 2 -15.44 83.69 5.79
CA ILE A 2 -15.14 82.28 5.51
C ILE A 2 -15.19 81.59 6.87
N HIS A 3 -16.41 81.41 7.34
CA HIS A 3 -16.74 80.66 8.53
C HIS A 3 -17.76 79.62 8.08
N SER A 4 -17.60 78.40 8.59
CA SER A 4 -18.54 77.27 8.53
C SER A 4 -18.74 76.54 7.20
N TYR A 5 -17.80 75.65 6.83
CA TYR A 5 -18.21 74.42 6.10
C TYR A 5 -17.27 73.23 6.31
N TYR A 6 -16.74 73.07 7.53
CA TYR A 6 -16.02 71.85 7.94
C TYR A 6 -16.69 71.29 9.19
N ARG A 7 -17.86 70.69 8.99
CA ARG A 7 -18.54 69.79 9.94
C ARG A 7 -19.64 69.03 9.20
N GLN A 8 -19.24 68.20 8.24
CA GLN A 8 -20.04 67.03 7.91
C GLN A 8 -19.32 65.84 8.52
N THR A 9 -19.77 65.47 9.70
CA THR A 9 -19.62 64.12 10.23
C THR A 9 -20.00 63.16 9.11
N SER A 10 -19.02 62.40 8.62
CA SER A 10 -19.23 61.22 7.77
C SER A 10 -19.94 60.15 8.59
N GLY A 11 -21.21 60.40 8.90
CA GLY A 11 -22.10 59.37 9.39
C GLY A 11 -22.26 58.39 8.25
N VAL A 12 -21.81 57.16 8.45
CA VAL A 12 -22.12 56.06 7.54
C VAL A 12 -23.62 56.12 7.26
N THR A 13 -24.00 56.26 6.00
CA THR A 13 -25.42 56.39 5.69
C THR A 13 -26.10 55.09 6.11
N LEU A 14 -27.29 55.17 6.72
CA LEU A 14 -28.06 53.99 7.15
C LEU A 14 -28.17 52.94 6.02
N ILE A 15 -28.24 53.43 4.78
CA ILE A 15 -28.28 52.64 3.55
C ILE A 15 -27.01 51.79 3.35
N GLU A 16 -25.84 52.34 3.62
CA GLU A 16 -24.56 51.65 3.46
C GLU A 16 -24.36 50.55 4.52
N VAL A 17 -24.81 50.79 5.77
CA VAL A 17 -24.83 49.76 6.82
C VAL A 17 -25.79 48.63 6.44
N LEU A 18 -27.00 48.96 5.96
CA LEU A 18 -27.98 47.97 5.53
C LEU A 18 -27.50 47.14 4.34
N LEU A 19 -26.83 47.77 3.37
CA LEU A 19 -26.26 47.09 2.21
C LEU A 19 -25.13 46.13 2.64
N THR A 20 -24.25 46.58 3.54
CA THR A 20 -23.14 45.76 4.05
C THR A 20 -23.65 44.55 4.83
N LEU A 21 -24.68 44.73 5.66
CA LEU A 21 -25.32 43.63 6.39
C LEU A 21 -25.99 42.63 5.46
N LEU A 22 -26.65 43.11 4.40
CA LEU A 22 -27.29 42.24 3.40
C LEU A 22 -26.28 41.44 2.60
N LEU A 23 -25.18 42.05 2.16
CA LEU A 23 -24.12 41.33 1.45
C LEU A 23 -23.41 40.32 2.38
N SER A 24 -23.16 40.71 3.63
CA SER A 24 -22.53 39.82 4.62
C SER A 24 -23.41 38.61 4.92
N SER A 25 -24.73 38.77 5.03
CA SER A 25 -25.62 37.64 5.30
C SER A 25 -25.68 36.65 4.14
N ILE A 26 -25.62 37.13 2.90
CA ILE A 26 -25.52 36.27 1.71
C ILE A 26 -24.22 35.47 1.72
N VAL A 27 -23.08 36.13 1.98
CA VAL A 27 -21.77 35.47 2.02
C VAL A 27 -21.71 34.45 3.16
N ILE A 28 -22.15 34.82 4.37
CA ILE A 28 -22.20 33.90 5.52
C ILE A 28 -23.11 32.71 5.22
N GLY A 29 -24.25 32.94 4.57
CA GLY A 29 -25.15 31.86 4.15
C GLY A 29 -24.47 30.86 3.23
N LEU A 30 -23.82 31.34 2.17
CA LEU A 30 -23.09 30.49 1.21
C LEU A 30 -21.96 29.71 1.87
N VAL A 31 -21.15 30.37 2.70
CA VAL A 31 -20.04 29.71 3.43
C VAL A 31 -20.57 28.64 4.39
N THR A 32 -21.65 28.92 5.11
CA THR A 32 -22.26 27.95 6.03
C THR A 32 -22.80 26.74 5.29
N THR A 33 -23.44 26.93 4.12
CA THR A 33 -23.92 25.81 3.30
C THR A 33 -22.78 24.93 2.81
N VAL A 34 -21.68 25.51 2.33
CA VAL A 34 -20.50 24.74 1.89
C VAL A 34 -19.88 24.00 3.06
N LEU A 35 -19.73 24.64 4.21
CA LEU A 35 -19.13 24.03 5.39
C LEU A 35 -19.97 22.86 5.91
N VAL A 36 -21.30 23.04 6.03
CA VAL A 36 -22.21 21.96 6.43
C VAL A 36 -22.19 20.81 5.42
N SER A 37 -22.18 21.12 4.12
CA SER A 37 -22.07 20.09 3.09
C SER A 37 -20.74 19.33 3.17
N SER A 38 -19.64 20.01 3.47
CA SER A 38 -18.31 19.40 3.63
C SER A 38 -18.24 18.49 4.86
N VAL A 39 -18.83 18.91 5.97
CA VAL A 39 -18.90 18.09 7.19
C VAL A 39 -19.74 16.84 6.95
N SER A 40 -20.94 16.98 6.39
CA SER A 40 -21.80 15.83 6.07
C SER A 40 -21.19 14.90 5.01
N PHE A 41 -20.43 15.45 4.06
CA PHE A 41 -19.67 14.62 3.11
C PHE A 41 -18.57 13.83 3.82
N ASN A 42 -17.79 14.49 4.69
CA ASN A 42 -16.74 13.83 5.46
C ASN A 42 -17.28 12.73 6.38
N GLU A 43 -18.40 12.96 7.05
CA GLU A 43 -19.06 11.94 7.88
C GLU A 43 -19.49 10.72 7.05
N ARG A 44 -20.05 10.92 5.86
CA ARG A 44 -20.42 9.81 4.94
C ARG A 44 -19.19 9.07 4.43
N THR A 45 -18.13 9.78 4.07
CA THR A 45 -16.88 9.17 3.61
C THR A 45 -16.24 8.35 4.74
N GLN A 46 -16.17 8.89 5.96
CA GLN A 46 -15.64 8.16 7.12
C GLN A 46 -16.50 6.94 7.46
N SER A 47 -17.83 7.05 7.42
CA SER A 47 -18.73 5.92 7.61
C SER A 47 -18.47 4.79 6.61
N HIS A 48 -18.31 5.11 5.32
CA HIS A 48 -18.02 4.12 4.29
C HIS A 48 -16.62 3.48 4.46
N VAL A 49 -15.62 4.25 4.91
CA VAL A 49 -14.30 3.71 5.25
C VAL A 49 -14.40 2.74 6.43
N ASN A 50 -15.14 3.11 7.48
CA ASN A 50 -15.33 2.25 8.65
C ASN A 50 -16.06 0.94 8.29
N LEU A 51 -17.11 1.00 7.48
CA LEU A 51 -17.84 -0.19 7.00
C LEU A 51 -16.92 -1.14 6.21
N ARG A 52 -16.01 -0.61 5.40
CA ARG A 52 -15.00 -1.41 4.67
C ARG A 52 -13.98 -2.05 5.60
N GLN A 53 -13.49 -1.29 6.58
CA GLN A 53 -12.54 -1.79 7.57
C GLN A 53 -13.16 -2.92 8.39
N GLU A 54 -14.38 -2.72 8.88
CA GLU A 54 -15.12 -3.73 9.65
C GLU A 54 -15.37 -4.99 8.82
N ALA A 55 -15.84 -4.83 7.57
CA ALA A 55 -16.02 -5.96 6.67
C ALA A 55 -14.72 -6.76 6.43
N ASN A 56 -13.59 -6.06 6.26
CA ASN A 56 -12.30 -6.72 6.11
C ASN A 56 -11.88 -7.47 7.37
N ILE A 57 -12.14 -6.92 8.57
CA ILE A 57 -11.89 -7.60 9.85
C ILE A 57 -12.71 -8.89 9.91
N ILE A 58 -14.01 -8.83 9.59
CA ILE A 58 -14.90 -10.01 9.60
C ILE A 58 -14.42 -11.09 8.65
N VAL A 59 -14.05 -10.74 7.41
CA VAL A 59 -13.49 -11.70 6.45
C VAL A 59 -12.17 -12.30 6.95
N THR A 60 -11.32 -11.49 7.58
CA THR A 60 -10.04 -11.94 8.12
C THR A 60 -10.23 -12.91 9.28
N GLU A 61 -11.13 -12.60 10.22
CA GLU A 61 -11.45 -13.49 11.34
C GLU A 61 -12.10 -14.79 10.86
N LEU A 62 -13.00 -14.72 9.88
CA LEU A 62 -13.55 -15.91 9.23
C LEU A 62 -12.46 -16.77 8.59
N ARG A 63 -11.52 -16.15 7.87
CA ARG A 63 -10.40 -16.84 7.22
C ARG A 63 -9.51 -17.52 8.25
N GLN A 64 -9.12 -16.82 9.31
CA GLN A 64 -8.32 -17.39 10.40
C GLN A 64 -9.00 -18.59 11.05
N ARG A 65 -10.31 -18.49 11.34
CA ARG A 65 -11.09 -19.63 11.88
C ARG A 65 -11.17 -20.78 10.87
N HIS A 66 -11.30 -20.48 9.59
CA HIS A 66 -11.40 -21.48 8.51
C HIS A 66 -10.08 -22.19 8.19
N GLN A 67 -8.94 -21.68 8.66
CA GLN A 67 -7.66 -22.39 8.60
C GLN A 67 -7.43 -23.35 9.80
N GLY A 68 -8.28 -23.30 10.83
CA GLY A 68 -8.16 -24.12 12.04
C GLY A 68 -8.82 -25.50 11.97
N ASP A 69 -9.33 -25.97 13.10
CA ASP A 69 -10.19 -27.16 13.15
C ASP A 69 -11.63 -26.83 12.77
N THR A 70 -12.46 -27.86 12.56
CA THR A 70 -13.91 -27.71 12.40
C THR A 70 -14.48 -26.80 13.48
N TYR A 71 -15.15 -25.74 13.06
CA TYR A 71 -15.68 -24.72 13.96
C TYR A 71 -17.17 -24.52 13.73
N ASN A 72 -17.85 -24.00 14.74
CA ASN A 72 -19.25 -23.62 14.62
C ASN A 72 -19.30 -22.12 14.34
N LEU A 73 -19.86 -21.75 13.19
CA LEU A 73 -20.03 -20.37 12.81
C LEU A 73 -21.48 -19.95 13.07
N CYS A 74 -21.66 -18.92 13.89
CA CYS A 74 -22.96 -18.31 14.17
C CYS A 74 -22.95 -16.87 13.64
N GLY A 75 -23.95 -16.48 12.85
CA GLY A 75 -24.00 -15.13 12.27
C GLY A 75 -23.96 -14.01 13.32
N GLN A 76 -24.58 -14.22 14.49
CA GLN A 76 -24.66 -13.23 15.57
C GLN A 76 -23.30 -12.95 16.24
N ASP A 77 -22.40 -13.93 16.19
CA ASP A 77 -21.06 -13.84 16.79
C ASP A 77 -20.10 -13.09 15.86
N MET A 78 -20.49 -12.88 14.59
CA MET A 78 -19.69 -12.13 13.61
C MET A 78 -19.89 -10.61 13.69
N PHE A 79 -20.99 -10.14 14.29
CA PHE A 79 -21.37 -8.71 14.27
C PHE A 79 -21.60 -8.15 15.69
N SER A 80 -20.88 -8.66 16.69
CA SER A 80 -21.20 -8.46 18.10
C SER A 80 -20.96 -7.04 18.67
N ASP A 81 -20.35 -6.13 17.90
CA ASP A 81 -19.95 -4.82 18.42
C ASP A 81 -21.09 -3.78 18.49
N GLY A 82 -22.30 -4.11 18.04
CA GLY A 82 -23.49 -3.26 18.19
C GLY A 82 -23.46 -1.91 17.45
N ARG A 83 -22.32 -1.53 16.88
CA ARG A 83 -22.11 -0.33 16.04
C ARG A 83 -22.49 -0.55 14.57
N PHE A 84 -22.55 -1.81 14.14
CA PHE A 84 -22.91 -2.22 12.79
C PHE A 84 -23.92 -3.37 12.86
N HIS A 85 -24.82 -3.44 11.90
CA HIS A 85 -25.77 -4.54 11.78
C HIS A 85 -25.69 -5.13 10.38
N ALA A 86 -25.75 -6.45 10.29
CA ALA A 86 -25.85 -7.13 9.00
C ALA A 86 -27.30 -7.03 8.50
N GLU A 87 -27.49 -6.42 7.33
CA GLU A 87 -28.78 -6.42 6.63
C GLU A 87 -29.05 -7.76 5.96
N ASP A 88 -27.99 -8.38 5.44
CA ASP A 88 -28.04 -9.68 4.76
C ASP A 88 -26.77 -10.48 5.07
N LEU A 89 -26.93 -11.79 5.22
CA LEU A 89 -25.85 -12.75 5.45
C LEU A 89 -26.19 -14.04 4.72
N SER A 90 -25.33 -14.43 3.80
CA SER A 90 -25.39 -15.71 3.11
C SER A 90 -24.00 -16.34 3.10
N ILE A 91 -23.88 -17.46 3.79
CA ILE A 91 -22.65 -18.27 3.77
C ILE A 91 -23.00 -19.62 3.17
N HIS A 92 -22.33 -19.99 2.09
CA HIS A 92 -22.50 -21.28 1.45
C HIS A 92 -21.25 -22.14 1.70
N HIS A 93 -21.51 -23.36 2.19
CA HIS A 93 -20.49 -24.36 2.43
C HIS A 93 -21.07 -25.73 2.08
N ASP A 94 -20.63 -26.30 0.95
CA ASP A 94 -21.19 -27.51 0.33
C ASP A 94 -22.73 -27.46 0.18
N ASN A 95 -23.42 -28.20 1.05
CA ASN A 95 -24.87 -28.41 1.06
C ASN A 95 -25.54 -27.68 2.24
N THR A 96 -24.78 -26.85 2.96
CA THR A 96 -25.22 -26.07 4.11
C THR A 96 -25.20 -24.59 3.73
N THR A 97 -26.34 -23.94 3.89
CA THR A 97 -26.48 -22.49 3.72
C THR A 97 -26.86 -21.88 5.05
N ILE A 98 -26.06 -20.94 5.53
CA ILE A 98 -26.45 -20.04 6.63
C ILE A 98 -27.09 -18.83 5.95
N ALA A 99 -28.42 -18.69 6.06
CA ALA A 99 -29.19 -17.65 5.37
C ALA A 99 -29.77 -16.61 6.35
N GLY A 100 -29.09 -16.37 7.47
CA GLY A 100 -29.52 -15.40 8.46
C GLY A 100 -28.55 -15.23 9.62
N VAL A 101 -28.58 -14.04 10.23
CA VAL A 101 -27.70 -13.66 11.36
C VAL A 101 -27.92 -14.54 12.60
N SER A 102 -29.09 -15.16 12.78
CA SER A 102 -29.38 -16.02 13.94
C SER A 102 -28.97 -17.49 13.77
N ASP A 103 -28.53 -17.88 12.58
CA ASP A 103 -28.29 -19.28 12.25
C ASP A 103 -26.84 -19.67 12.56
N CYS A 104 -26.65 -20.92 12.99
CA CYS A 104 -25.34 -21.51 13.24
C CYS A 104 -25.16 -22.79 12.43
N ALA A 105 -23.97 -22.99 11.87
CA ALA A 105 -23.61 -24.27 11.26
C ALA A 105 -22.17 -24.66 11.59
N GLY A 106 -21.94 -25.97 11.67
CA GLY A 106 -20.59 -26.52 11.70
C GLY A 106 -19.98 -26.40 10.31
N ILE A 107 -18.85 -25.70 10.21
CA ILE A 107 -18.11 -25.48 8.98
C ILE A 107 -16.90 -26.41 8.98
N SER A 108 -16.70 -27.12 7.88
CA SER A 108 -15.50 -27.92 7.66
C SER A 108 -14.44 -27.02 7.03
N PRO A 109 -13.23 -26.94 7.60
CA PRO A 109 -12.18 -26.11 7.03
C PRO A 109 -11.67 -26.71 5.71
N ASP A 110 -11.87 -28.01 5.45
CA ASP A 110 -11.28 -28.70 4.29
C ASP A 110 -11.91 -28.37 2.92
N GLU A 111 -12.98 -27.56 2.87
CA GLU A 111 -13.64 -27.11 1.64
C GLU A 111 -13.74 -25.57 1.62
N PRO A 112 -13.76 -24.91 0.45
CA PRO A 112 -13.91 -23.46 0.38
C PRO A 112 -15.23 -22.97 1.01
N LEU A 113 -15.22 -21.71 1.44
CA LEU A 113 -16.35 -21.05 2.08
C LEU A 113 -16.74 -19.80 1.29
N ASP A 114 -17.89 -19.84 0.64
CA ASP A 114 -18.44 -18.68 -0.07
C ASP A 114 -19.14 -17.77 0.94
N VAL A 115 -18.65 -16.54 1.07
CA VAL A 115 -19.08 -15.58 2.09
C VAL A 115 -19.65 -14.34 1.39
N GLN A 116 -20.95 -14.12 1.57
CA GLN A 116 -21.63 -12.92 1.15
C GLN A 116 -22.34 -12.27 2.32
N PHE A 117 -22.09 -10.99 2.58
CA PHE A 117 -22.84 -10.23 3.58
C PHE A 117 -22.89 -8.75 3.24
N THR A 118 -23.91 -8.08 3.76
CA THR A 118 -24.06 -6.62 3.66
C THR A 118 -24.09 -6.01 5.05
N LEU A 119 -23.10 -5.18 5.35
CA LEU A 119 -23.08 -4.36 6.56
C LEU A 119 -23.84 -3.07 6.33
N ALA A 120 -24.56 -2.61 7.35
CA ALA A 120 -25.14 -1.28 7.40
C ALA A 120 -24.76 -0.55 8.69
N ASP A 121 -24.63 0.78 8.58
CA ASP A 121 -24.45 1.68 9.71
C ASP A 121 -25.75 2.40 10.09
N ASP A 122 -25.72 3.18 11.18
CA ASP A 122 -26.85 3.97 11.66
C ASP A 122 -27.30 5.08 10.67
N HIS A 123 -26.51 5.36 9.63
CA HIS A 123 -26.81 6.33 8.58
C HIS A 123 -27.32 5.66 7.29
N ASN A 124 -27.65 4.38 7.35
CA ASN A 124 -28.19 3.59 6.23
C ASN A 124 -27.22 3.53 5.03
N GLN A 125 -25.92 3.72 5.27
CA GLN A 125 -24.86 3.38 4.32
C GLN A 125 -24.65 1.87 4.38
N THR A 126 -24.40 1.26 3.23
CA THR A 126 -24.20 -0.18 3.14
C THR A 126 -22.89 -0.53 2.46
N PHE A 127 -22.32 -1.67 2.83
CA PHE A 127 -21.16 -2.25 2.15
C PHE A 127 -21.35 -3.76 2.02
N THR A 128 -21.32 -4.24 0.78
CA THR A 128 -21.50 -5.66 0.45
C THR A 128 -20.15 -6.30 0.17
N VAL A 129 -19.90 -7.42 0.83
CA VAL A 129 -18.77 -8.31 0.58
C VAL A 129 -19.29 -9.53 -0.15
N ASP A 130 -18.58 -9.94 -1.18
CA ASP A 130 -18.77 -11.19 -1.92
C ASP A 130 -17.38 -11.77 -2.16
N THR A 131 -17.05 -12.84 -1.46
CA THR A 131 -15.70 -13.42 -1.46
C THR A 131 -15.74 -14.92 -1.20
N VAL A 132 -14.66 -15.61 -1.56
CA VAL A 132 -14.45 -17.03 -1.29
C VAL A 132 -13.25 -17.16 -0.37
N ILE A 133 -13.43 -17.85 0.75
CA ILE A 133 -12.34 -18.19 1.68
C ILE A 133 -11.88 -19.60 1.33
N GLU A 134 -10.59 -19.76 1.07
CA GLU A 134 -10.00 -21.02 0.62
C GLU A 134 -10.02 -22.09 1.70
N ALA A 135 -10.09 -23.36 1.28
CA ALA A 135 -9.99 -24.52 2.16
C ALA A 135 -8.65 -24.54 2.93
N ARG A 136 -8.67 -25.17 4.10
CA ARG A 136 -7.50 -25.45 4.93
C ARG A 136 -6.50 -26.31 4.19
N GLN A 137 -5.27 -25.83 4.17
CA GLN A 137 -4.14 -26.59 3.67
C GLN A 137 -3.85 -27.74 4.65
N ALA A 138 -3.90 -28.98 4.17
CA ALA A 138 -3.73 -30.16 5.01
C ALA A 138 -2.36 -30.15 5.69
N ASP A 139 -2.40 -30.17 7.02
CA ASP A 139 -1.24 -30.16 7.92
C ASP A 139 -0.46 -31.50 7.82
N GLY A 140 0.31 -31.62 6.76
CA GLY A 140 1.29 -32.68 6.55
C GLY A 140 2.56 -32.31 7.30
N GLY A 141 2.65 -32.76 8.55
CA GLY A 141 3.82 -32.63 9.43
C GLY A 141 5.14 -33.00 8.75
N SER A 142 5.77 -31.98 8.18
CA SER A 142 7.16 -31.67 8.37
C SER A 142 7.16 -30.26 8.94
N VAL A 143 7.97 -30.00 9.95
CA VAL A 143 8.56 -28.66 10.03
C VAL A 143 9.40 -28.57 8.76
N VAL A 144 8.74 -28.20 7.68
CA VAL A 144 9.32 -27.35 6.65
C VAL A 144 9.37 -26.04 7.45
N THR A 145 10.45 -25.70 8.17
CA THR A 145 11.53 -24.96 7.50
C THR A 145 11.37 -25.11 6.02
N LEU A 146 10.43 -24.32 5.49
CA LEU A 146 10.67 -23.70 4.21
C LEU A 146 12.00 -23.03 4.53
N ASP A 147 13.09 -23.67 4.10
CA ASP A 147 14.19 -22.86 3.68
C ASP A 147 13.49 -21.82 2.80
N PRO A 148 13.51 -20.53 3.18
CA PRO A 148 13.03 -19.47 2.30
C PRO A 148 13.59 -19.83 0.93
N PRO A 149 12.80 -19.74 -0.16
CA PRO A 149 13.33 -20.07 -1.49
C PRO A 149 14.73 -19.46 -1.55
N GLU A 150 15.77 -20.31 -1.64
CA GLU A 150 17.14 -19.81 -1.48
C GLU A 150 17.20 -18.56 -2.37
N PRO A 151 17.56 -17.37 -1.84
CA PRO A 151 17.57 -16.15 -2.64
C PRO A 151 18.70 -16.14 -3.69
N GLY A 152 19.15 -17.33 -4.08
CA GLY A 152 19.86 -17.63 -5.31
C GLY A 152 18.95 -18.00 -6.50
N GLY A 153 17.68 -17.56 -6.50
CA GLY A 153 16.93 -17.46 -7.75
C GLY A 153 17.64 -16.49 -8.69
N ASP A 154 17.81 -16.85 -9.97
CA ASP A 154 18.33 -15.89 -10.93
C ASP A 154 17.38 -14.68 -11.02
N PHE A 155 17.93 -13.51 -11.42
CA PHE A 155 17.15 -12.29 -11.63
C PHE A 155 15.87 -12.53 -12.45
N GLU A 156 15.91 -13.49 -13.38
CA GLU A 156 14.80 -13.86 -14.26
C GLU A 156 13.62 -14.49 -13.49
N GLY A 157 13.88 -15.37 -12.53
CA GLY A 157 12.86 -15.96 -11.66
C GLY A 157 12.17 -14.96 -10.73
N MET A 158 12.80 -13.81 -10.47
CA MET A 158 12.23 -12.76 -9.62
C MET A 158 11.43 -11.71 -10.38
N LEU A 159 11.63 -11.60 -11.70
CA LEU A 159 10.93 -10.61 -12.53
C LEU A 159 9.41 -10.79 -12.53
N SER A 160 8.92 -12.03 -12.39
CA SER A 160 7.48 -12.32 -12.36
C SER A 160 6.77 -11.69 -11.16
N GLU A 161 7.49 -11.50 -10.04
CA GLU A 161 7.00 -10.93 -8.79
C GLU A 161 7.51 -9.51 -8.55
N LEU A 162 8.41 -9.00 -9.38
CA LEU A 162 9.06 -7.72 -9.17
C LEU A 162 8.08 -6.56 -9.43
N PHE A 163 7.74 -5.83 -8.37
CA PHE A 163 6.89 -4.64 -8.47
C PHE A 163 7.72 -3.38 -8.67
N ILE A 164 8.65 -3.11 -7.75
CA ILE A 164 9.49 -1.91 -7.77
C ILE A 164 10.93 -2.32 -7.54
N PHE A 165 11.83 -1.87 -8.41
CA PHE A 165 13.27 -1.98 -8.22
C PHE A 165 13.95 -0.64 -8.47
N GLY A 166 14.63 -0.11 -7.44
CA GLY A 166 15.35 1.15 -7.54
C GLY A 166 16.14 1.52 -6.31
N SER A 167 16.79 2.69 -6.35
CA SER A 167 17.44 3.25 -5.16
C SER A 167 16.42 3.76 -4.15
N SER A 168 15.49 4.62 -4.56
CA SER A 168 14.51 5.23 -3.66
C SER A 168 13.04 4.89 -4.00
N PHE A 169 12.17 5.02 -3.01
CA PHE A 169 10.71 4.97 -3.21
C PHE A 169 10.04 6.05 -2.38
N THR A 170 9.32 6.97 -3.03
CA THR A 170 8.49 7.98 -2.36
C THR A 170 7.05 7.85 -2.81
N PHE A 171 6.13 7.83 -1.85
CA PHE A 171 4.72 7.60 -2.05
C PHE A 171 3.83 8.59 -1.29
N GLN A 172 3.32 9.57 -2.02
CA GLN A 172 2.34 10.54 -1.53
C GLN A 172 0.88 10.10 -1.77
N GLY A 173 0.66 8.90 -2.32
CA GLY A 173 -0.66 8.37 -2.64
C GLY A 173 -1.46 7.88 -1.43
N ASN A 174 -2.50 7.10 -1.71
CA ASN A 174 -3.37 6.47 -0.71
C ASN A 174 -2.92 5.04 -0.40
N ASN A 175 -2.92 4.17 -1.40
CA ASN A 175 -2.72 2.73 -1.22
C ASN A 175 -1.71 2.15 -2.21
N VAL A 176 -0.94 1.17 -1.75
CA VAL A 176 -0.16 0.27 -2.58
C VAL A 176 -0.76 -1.13 -2.46
N TYR A 177 -1.17 -1.72 -3.57
CA TYR A 177 -1.73 -3.07 -3.68
C TYR A 177 -0.72 -3.97 -4.40
N GLY A 178 0.14 -4.65 -3.64
CA GLY A 178 1.22 -5.52 -4.13
C GLY A 178 1.20 -6.90 -3.51
N ASP A 179 0.00 -7.45 -3.27
CA ASP A 179 -0.17 -8.83 -2.79
C ASP A 179 0.55 -9.79 -3.79
N GLY A 180 1.38 -10.70 -3.28
CA GLY A 180 2.19 -11.64 -4.05
C GLY A 180 3.40 -11.02 -4.78
N SER A 181 3.80 -9.79 -4.43
CA SER A 181 4.88 -9.06 -5.11
C SER A 181 6.05 -8.70 -4.21
N SER A 182 7.16 -8.33 -4.86
CA SER A 182 8.42 -7.97 -4.21
C SER A 182 8.86 -6.54 -4.57
N VAL A 183 9.34 -5.81 -3.57
CA VAL A 183 9.91 -4.46 -3.73
C VAL A 183 11.36 -4.44 -3.24
N PHE A 184 12.23 -3.80 -4.01
CA PHE A 184 13.66 -3.65 -3.74
C PHE A 184 14.06 -2.18 -3.77
N ILE A 185 14.51 -1.68 -2.62
CA ILE A 185 14.91 -0.29 -2.39
C ILE A 185 16.34 -0.33 -1.86
N ARG A 186 17.26 0.44 -2.46
CA ARG A 186 18.68 0.40 -2.04
C ARG A 186 19.08 1.51 -1.07
N ASP A 187 18.33 2.60 -1.04
CA ASP A 187 18.60 3.76 -0.19
C ASP A 187 17.72 3.71 1.08
N PRO A 188 18.04 4.54 2.10
CA PRO A 188 17.24 4.61 3.31
C PRO A 188 15.78 4.96 3.04
N LEU A 189 14.90 4.42 3.88
CA LEU A 189 13.48 4.70 3.84
C LEU A 189 13.06 5.48 5.08
N GLU A 190 12.52 6.67 4.90
CA GLU A 190 12.11 7.57 5.97
C GLU A 190 10.59 7.76 6.03
N THR A 191 10.12 8.31 7.14
CA THR A 191 8.67 8.60 7.32
C THR A 191 8.13 9.54 6.24
N SER A 192 8.93 10.50 5.80
CA SER A 192 8.55 11.49 4.77
C SER A 192 8.39 10.87 3.39
N ASP A 193 8.96 9.70 3.16
CA ASP A 193 8.78 8.96 1.92
C ASP A 193 7.37 8.39 1.81
N PHE A 194 6.61 8.37 2.90
CA PHE A 194 5.21 7.99 2.91
C PHE A 194 4.30 9.17 3.21
N ASN A 195 3.07 9.10 2.72
CA ASN A 195 1.99 10.04 3.03
C ASN A 195 1.47 9.94 4.50
N GLY A 196 2.33 9.63 5.48
CA GLY A 196 2.01 9.60 6.91
C GLY A 196 0.93 8.58 7.35
N GLY A 197 0.35 7.83 6.43
CA GLY A 197 -0.68 6.81 6.66
C GLY A 197 -0.92 5.91 5.44
N ALA A 198 -0.08 6.03 4.42
CA ALA A 198 -0.12 5.13 3.28
C ALA A 198 0.17 3.71 3.73
N PHE A 199 -0.65 2.76 3.30
CA PHE A 199 -0.44 1.34 3.56
C PHE A 199 0.35 0.72 2.41
N THR A 200 1.44 0.01 2.73
CA THR A 200 2.18 -0.76 1.73
C THR A 200 1.76 -2.22 1.77
N GLY A 201 0.80 -2.59 0.93
CA GLY A 201 0.32 -3.97 0.82
C GLY A 201 1.22 -4.84 -0.05
N VAL A 202 2.53 -4.89 0.23
CA VAL A 202 3.52 -5.64 -0.55
C VAL A 202 3.94 -6.89 0.23
N THR A 203 4.02 -8.04 -0.43
CA THR A 203 4.35 -9.32 0.24
C THR A 203 5.81 -9.37 0.71
N ASN A 204 6.78 -9.14 -0.19
CA ASN A 204 8.19 -9.14 0.15
C ASN A 204 8.81 -7.76 -0.03
N ILE A 205 9.58 -7.31 0.96
CA ILE A 205 10.19 -5.98 0.97
C ILE A 205 11.67 -6.13 1.32
N TYR A 206 12.54 -5.68 0.43
CA TYR A 206 13.98 -5.72 0.61
C TYR A 206 14.54 -4.29 0.57
N ILE A 207 15.20 -3.89 1.65
CA ILE A 207 15.75 -2.55 1.83
C ILE A 207 17.24 -2.70 2.16
N ASP A 208 18.11 -2.28 1.25
CA ASP A 208 19.58 -2.40 1.37
C ASP A 208 20.22 -1.27 2.20
N ASP A 209 19.44 -0.65 3.09
CA ASP A 209 19.87 0.40 4.01
C ASP A 209 18.91 0.46 5.22
N ALA A 210 19.03 1.47 6.06
CA ALA A 210 18.22 1.68 7.25
C ALA A 210 16.79 2.16 6.95
N VAL A 211 15.88 1.86 7.88
CA VAL A 211 14.47 2.28 7.82
C VAL A 211 14.14 3.09 9.06
N THR A 212 13.71 4.35 8.88
CA THR A 212 13.34 5.26 9.97
C THR A 212 11.91 5.77 9.84
N LEU A 213 11.00 5.09 10.54
CA LEU A 213 9.61 5.48 10.69
C LEU A 213 9.40 6.10 12.09
N ASP A 214 9.53 7.42 12.21
CA ASP A 214 9.30 8.21 13.44
C ASP A 214 8.20 9.26 13.25
N GLY A 215 7.09 8.83 12.65
CA GLY A 215 5.87 9.61 12.55
C GLY A 215 4.78 8.84 11.81
N GLY A 216 3.54 9.30 11.92
CA GLY A 216 2.42 8.74 11.15
C GLY A 216 2.09 7.26 11.44
N SER A 217 1.28 6.69 10.57
CA SER A 217 0.69 5.35 10.69
C SER A 217 0.94 4.49 9.45
N ALA A 218 1.91 4.86 8.61
CA ALA A 218 2.29 4.05 7.46
C ALA A 218 2.82 2.69 7.93
N GLY A 219 2.24 1.62 7.38
CA GLY A 219 2.60 0.23 7.69
C GLY A 219 3.44 -0.40 6.58
N LEU A 220 4.11 -1.49 6.93
CA LEU A 220 4.90 -2.32 6.01
C LEU A 220 4.31 -3.72 5.91
N GLY A 221 4.38 -4.29 4.71
CA GLY A 221 3.97 -5.65 4.44
C GLY A 221 2.48 -5.81 4.12
N SER A 222 2.15 -6.84 3.34
CA SER A 222 0.76 -7.18 3.04
C SER A 222 0.09 -7.86 4.24
N ALA A 223 -1.08 -7.33 4.62
CA ALA A 223 -1.96 -7.96 5.60
C ALA A 223 -2.67 -9.20 5.05
N ARG A 224 -2.78 -9.33 3.73
CA ARG A 224 -3.51 -10.43 3.07
C ARG A 224 -2.60 -11.60 2.74
N GLU A 225 -1.38 -11.29 2.31
CA GLU A 225 -0.35 -12.24 1.94
C GLU A 225 0.98 -11.79 2.56
N PRO A 226 1.14 -11.92 3.89
CA PRO A 226 2.36 -11.52 4.57
C PRO A 226 3.53 -12.37 4.09
N GLY A 227 4.62 -11.72 3.67
CA GLY A 227 5.86 -12.36 3.29
C GLY A 227 7.00 -11.95 4.22
N GLU A 228 8.14 -11.61 3.64
CA GLU A 228 9.34 -11.23 4.39
C GLU A 228 9.72 -9.76 4.20
N ILE A 229 10.23 -9.14 5.26
CA ILE A 229 10.78 -7.79 5.26
C ILE A 229 12.24 -7.85 5.68
N HIS A 230 13.14 -7.52 4.78
CA HIS A 230 14.59 -7.54 4.96
C HIS A 230 15.14 -6.12 4.99
N VAL A 231 15.83 -5.77 6.08
CA VAL A 231 16.44 -4.44 6.29
C VAL A 231 17.93 -4.61 6.55
N ASN A 232 18.77 -4.20 5.60
CA ASN A 232 20.23 -4.26 5.72
C ASN A 232 20.82 -3.07 6.49
N GLY A 233 20.21 -2.73 7.62
CA GLY A 233 20.59 -1.62 8.47
C GLY A 233 19.73 -1.57 9.72
N ASP A 234 19.69 -0.40 10.36
CA ASP A 234 18.85 -0.18 11.54
C ASP A 234 17.37 -0.08 11.14
N LEU A 235 16.48 -0.57 12.00
CA LEU A 235 15.03 -0.41 11.88
C LEU A 235 14.50 0.43 13.05
N GLU A 236 13.86 1.56 12.76
CA GLU A 236 13.22 2.41 13.75
C GLU A 236 11.72 2.56 13.47
N LEU A 237 10.90 2.08 14.41
CA LEU A 237 9.44 2.17 14.43
C LEU A 237 8.98 2.90 15.69
N TRP A 238 9.31 4.18 15.83
CA TRP A 238 9.25 4.87 17.12
C TRP A 238 8.00 5.73 17.36
N GLY A 239 7.63 6.51 16.36
CA GLY A 239 6.61 7.55 16.50
C GLY A 239 5.35 7.23 15.72
N GLY A 240 4.30 6.72 16.36
CA GLY A 240 2.98 6.53 15.74
C GLY A 240 2.59 5.06 15.60
N THR A 241 1.29 4.82 15.45
CA THR A 241 0.70 3.47 15.46
C THR A 241 0.67 2.93 14.05
N ARG A 242 1.36 1.81 13.80
CA ARG A 242 1.39 1.14 12.49
C ARG A 242 1.44 -0.35 12.63
N HIS A 243 1.09 -1.02 11.53
CA HIS A 243 1.12 -2.47 11.42
C HIS A 243 2.32 -2.88 10.57
N ILE A 244 3.00 -3.93 11.02
CA ILE A 244 4.09 -4.59 10.29
C ILE A 244 3.67 -6.04 10.07
N TYR A 245 3.42 -6.38 8.81
CA TYR A 245 2.96 -7.69 8.38
C TYR A 245 4.11 -8.48 7.76
N GLY A 246 4.25 -9.74 8.18
CA GLY A 246 5.32 -10.62 7.73
C GLY A 246 6.45 -10.75 8.74
N ASP A 247 7.34 -11.70 8.47
CA ASP A 247 8.56 -11.90 9.25
C ASP A 247 9.60 -10.84 8.86
N VAL A 248 10.29 -10.28 9.85
CA VAL A 248 11.19 -9.14 9.68
C VAL A 248 12.61 -9.53 10.05
N TYR A 249 13.58 -9.20 9.20
CA TYR A 249 15.00 -9.47 9.39
C TYR A 249 15.75 -8.14 9.36
N VAL A 250 16.56 -7.88 10.39
CA VAL A 250 17.27 -6.60 10.60
C VAL A 250 18.75 -6.85 10.83
N ASN A 251 19.60 -6.33 9.94
CA ASN A 251 21.06 -6.38 10.04
C ASN A 251 21.62 -5.15 10.76
N GLY A 252 21.08 -4.86 11.94
CA GLY A 252 21.35 -3.65 12.70
C GLY A 252 20.55 -3.61 13.99
N ASP A 253 20.42 -2.43 14.56
CA ASP A 253 19.65 -2.21 15.78
C ASP A 253 18.15 -2.04 15.46
N PHE A 254 17.29 -2.54 16.36
CA PHE A 254 15.84 -2.39 16.22
C PHE A 254 15.25 -1.56 17.36
N ARG A 255 14.58 -0.45 17.03
CA ARG A 255 13.89 0.41 17.97
C ARG A 255 12.39 0.38 17.67
N LEU A 256 11.56 0.00 18.63
CA LEU A 256 10.10 0.01 18.44
C LEU A 256 9.33 0.62 19.59
N LYS A 257 8.26 1.32 19.24
CA LYS A 257 7.30 1.94 20.15
C LYS A 257 5.95 2.09 19.44
N ASP A 258 4.87 1.73 20.11
CA ASP A 258 3.49 1.83 19.60
C ASP A 258 3.15 1.00 18.33
N ALA A 259 4.09 0.25 17.76
CA ALA A 259 3.88 -0.59 16.58
C ALA A 259 3.16 -1.92 16.90
N HIS A 260 2.39 -2.41 15.94
CA HIS A 260 1.72 -3.71 15.93
C HIS A 260 2.50 -4.68 15.04
N ILE A 261 3.11 -5.68 15.66
CA ILE A 261 3.93 -6.69 14.97
C ILE A 261 3.08 -7.95 14.74
N HIS A 262 2.96 -8.36 13.48
CA HIS A 262 2.16 -9.52 13.08
C HIS A 262 3.00 -10.78 12.81
N GLY A 263 4.28 -10.65 12.43
CA GLY A 263 5.21 -11.77 12.29
C GLY A 263 6.27 -11.85 13.40
N ASN A 264 7.29 -12.66 13.18
CA ASN A 264 8.50 -12.67 14.01
C ASN A 264 9.47 -11.58 13.55
N VAL A 265 10.34 -11.13 14.45
CA VAL A 265 11.41 -10.20 14.12
C VAL A 265 12.74 -10.79 14.55
N TYR A 266 13.73 -10.76 13.65
CA TYR A 266 15.08 -11.28 13.84
C TYR A 266 16.07 -10.12 13.74
N VAL A 267 16.74 -9.80 14.83
CA VAL A 267 17.60 -8.61 14.95
C VAL A 267 19.04 -9.02 15.22
N ASP A 268 19.94 -8.78 14.28
CA ASP A 268 21.39 -8.95 14.52
C ASP A 268 22.01 -7.70 15.16
N GLY A 269 21.45 -7.30 16.30
CA GLY A 269 21.82 -6.05 16.97
C GLY A 269 21.11 -5.85 18.31
N ASP A 270 21.19 -4.63 18.81
CA ASP A 270 20.50 -4.19 20.03
C ASP A 270 19.00 -3.95 19.76
N VAL A 271 18.16 -4.21 20.77
CA VAL A 271 16.73 -3.90 20.73
C VAL A 271 16.40 -2.83 21.76
N GLU A 272 15.75 -1.74 21.35
CA GLU A 272 15.18 -0.73 22.24
C GLU A 272 13.65 -0.71 22.17
N LEU A 273 13.02 -0.94 23.33
CA LEU A 273 11.59 -0.82 23.51
C LEU A 273 11.22 0.58 24.03
N GLY A 274 10.34 1.28 23.32
CA GLY A 274 9.52 2.35 23.87
C GLY A 274 8.22 1.81 24.48
N TRP A 275 7.25 2.65 24.83
CA TRP A 275 6.00 2.16 25.42
C TRP A 275 5.06 1.53 24.37
N THR A 276 4.22 0.60 24.83
CA THR A 276 3.00 0.14 24.13
C THR A 276 3.11 -0.50 22.74
N PRO A 277 4.18 -1.24 22.34
CA PRO A 277 4.09 -2.13 21.20
C PRO A 277 3.13 -3.30 21.52
N SER A 278 2.53 -3.86 20.48
CA SER A 278 1.75 -5.09 20.59
C SER A 278 2.22 -6.13 19.58
N PHE A 279 1.90 -7.38 19.88
CA PHE A 279 2.32 -8.55 19.13
C PHE A 279 1.08 -9.38 18.86
N GLU A 280 0.98 -9.91 17.65
CA GLU A 280 0.03 -10.97 17.33
C GLU A 280 0.36 -12.24 18.14
N GLU A 281 -0.59 -13.17 18.19
CA GLU A 281 -0.35 -14.46 18.81
C GLU A 281 0.79 -15.19 18.07
N GLY A 282 1.71 -15.80 18.81
CA GLY A 282 2.90 -16.43 18.23
C GLY A 282 4.09 -15.50 17.93
N SER A 283 3.86 -14.22 17.62
CA SER A 283 4.93 -13.26 17.28
C SER A 283 5.93 -13.04 18.42
N SER A 284 7.23 -13.02 18.09
CA SER A 284 8.32 -12.74 19.02
C SER A 284 9.44 -11.93 18.35
N ILE A 285 10.27 -11.24 19.15
CA ILE A 285 11.50 -10.59 18.69
C ILE A 285 12.69 -11.40 19.20
N TYR A 286 13.46 -11.95 18.28
CA TYR A 286 14.73 -12.63 18.50
C TYR A 286 15.87 -11.64 18.28
N TYR A 287 16.84 -11.56 19.19
CA TYR A 287 17.94 -10.61 19.06
C TYR A 287 19.27 -11.13 19.60
N SER A 288 20.38 -10.74 18.96
CA SER A 288 21.74 -11.13 19.34
C SER A 288 22.40 -10.16 20.35
N GLY A 289 22.03 -8.88 20.30
CA GLY A 289 22.60 -7.81 21.12
C GLY A 289 21.99 -7.67 22.52
N THR A 290 21.74 -6.44 22.93
CA THR A 290 21.23 -6.06 24.26
C THR A 290 19.81 -5.53 24.18
N LEU A 291 19.05 -5.68 25.28
CA LEU A 291 17.69 -5.16 25.38
C LEU A 291 17.66 -3.92 26.28
N LYS A 292 17.31 -2.78 25.69
CA LYS A 292 17.01 -1.53 26.40
C LYS A 292 15.50 -1.33 26.50
N LYS A 293 15.02 -0.97 27.69
CA LYS A 293 13.59 -0.79 27.96
C LYS A 293 13.33 0.11 29.18
N PRO A 294 12.15 0.74 29.29
CA PRO A 294 11.73 1.44 30.51
C PRO A 294 11.70 0.54 31.75
N SER A 295 11.80 1.16 32.92
CA SER A 295 11.56 0.49 34.21
C SER A 295 10.10 0.06 34.33
N ASN A 296 9.85 -1.12 34.94
CA ASN A 296 8.50 -1.68 35.14
C ASN A 296 7.71 -1.95 33.85
N TYR A 297 8.41 -2.34 32.80
CA TYR A 297 7.79 -2.73 31.53
C TYR A 297 6.93 -4.00 31.67
N HIS A 298 5.85 -4.10 30.88
CA HIS A 298 4.87 -5.18 31.05
C HIS A 298 5.45 -6.56 30.67
N SER A 299 5.27 -7.57 31.52
CA SER A 299 5.82 -8.92 31.32
C SER A 299 5.39 -9.55 30.01
N TYR A 300 4.10 -9.42 29.62
CA TYR A 300 3.60 -9.95 28.34
C TYR A 300 4.45 -9.52 27.12
N ILE A 301 5.03 -8.32 27.12
CA ILE A 301 5.91 -7.87 26.03
C ILE A 301 7.31 -8.47 26.20
N LEU A 302 7.82 -8.46 27.43
CA LEU A 302 9.16 -8.99 27.72
C LEU A 302 9.27 -10.49 27.43
N ASP A 303 8.18 -11.24 27.62
CA ASP A 303 8.10 -12.66 27.32
C ASP A 303 8.20 -12.93 25.81
N ARG A 304 8.00 -11.91 24.96
CA ARG A 304 8.22 -11.97 23.50
C ARG A 304 9.64 -11.59 23.08
N MET A 305 10.47 -11.10 23.99
CA MET A 305 11.85 -10.70 23.69
C MET A 305 12.80 -11.86 23.99
N ILE A 306 13.22 -12.57 22.96
CA ILE A 306 14.02 -13.79 23.07
C ILE A 306 15.46 -13.47 22.68
N LYS A 307 16.37 -13.54 23.65
CA LYS A 307 17.79 -13.34 23.37
C LYS A 307 18.39 -14.62 22.82
N GLU A 308 19.03 -14.52 21.67
CA GLU A 308 19.75 -15.61 21.01
C GLU A 308 21.25 -15.30 20.89
N THR A 309 22.06 -16.31 20.59
CA THR A 309 23.48 -16.09 20.27
C THR A 309 23.69 -15.62 18.83
N SER A 310 22.73 -15.89 17.97
CA SER A 310 22.69 -15.54 16.56
C SER A 310 21.26 -15.66 16.07
N VAL A 311 20.88 -14.87 15.08
CA VAL A 311 19.58 -14.93 14.40
C VAL A 311 19.80 -15.27 12.92
N PRO A 312 18.76 -15.67 12.17
CA PRO A 312 18.84 -15.72 10.71
C PRO A 312 19.36 -14.41 10.15
N ALA A 313 20.29 -14.48 9.19
CA ALA A 313 20.85 -13.30 8.56
C ALA A 313 19.81 -12.66 7.63
N VAL A 314 19.90 -11.35 7.46
CA VAL A 314 19.23 -10.66 6.36
C VAL A 314 19.73 -11.22 5.04
N ASP A 315 18.79 -11.51 4.15
CA ASP A 315 19.09 -12.11 2.86
C ASP A 315 18.44 -11.29 1.75
N ILE A 316 19.21 -10.35 1.20
CA ILE A 316 18.80 -9.54 0.07
C ILE A 316 19.41 -10.15 -1.19
N PRO A 317 18.57 -10.64 -2.13
CA PRO A 317 19.03 -11.11 -3.43
C PRO A 317 19.95 -10.10 -4.12
N ASP A 318 21.11 -10.57 -4.61
CA ASP A 318 21.99 -9.76 -5.44
C ASP A 318 21.35 -9.53 -6.80
N MET A 319 20.63 -8.42 -6.92
CA MET A 319 20.01 -7.99 -8.17
C MET A 319 20.84 -6.88 -8.80
N PRO A 320 21.70 -7.18 -9.79
CA PRO A 320 22.32 -6.13 -10.58
C PRO A 320 21.24 -5.34 -11.32
N PHE A 321 21.47 -4.04 -11.52
CA PHE A 321 20.56 -3.25 -12.36
C PHE A 321 20.61 -3.83 -13.78
N PRO A 322 19.47 -4.18 -14.39
CA PRO A 322 19.48 -4.79 -15.70
C PRO A 322 20.04 -3.78 -16.71
N GLU A 323 20.94 -4.25 -17.57
CA GLU A 323 21.54 -3.39 -18.58
C GLU A 323 20.56 -3.18 -19.75
N PRO A 324 20.38 -1.96 -20.26
CA PRO A 324 19.56 -1.74 -21.44
C PRO A 324 20.12 -2.44 -22.68
N LYS A 325 19.23 -2.79 -23.62
CA LYS A 325 19.63 -3.27 -24.94
C LYS A 325 20.20 -2.13 -25.77
N ALA A 326 20.77 -2.45 -26.93
CA ALA A 326 21.26 -1.45 -27.88
C ALA A 326 20.09 -0.62 -28.46
N ASP A 327 20.35 0.64 -28.79
CA ASP A 327 19.35 1.58 -29.33
C ASP A 327 18.66 1.03 -30.60
N GLU A 328 19.44 0.35 -31.45
CA GLU A 328 18.95 -0.27 -32.68
C GLU A 328 17.92 -1.36 -32.38
N TRP A 329 18.07 -2.11 -31.28
CA TRP A 329 17.13 -3.17 -30.91
C TRP A 329 15.74 -2.60 -30.64
N TYR A 330 15.63 -1.48 -29.92
CA TYR A 330 14.33 -0.86 -29.64
C TYR A 330 13.63 -0.44 -30.93
N ALA A 331 14.37 0.17 -31.86
CA ALA A 331 13.84 0.54 -33.17
C ALA A 331 13.39 -0.69 -33.99
N GLU A 332 14.14 -1.79 -33.95
CA GLU A 332 13.78 -3.06 -34.59
C GLU A 332 12.55 -3.71 -33.98
N GLN A 333 12.33 -3.54 -32.68
CA GLN A 333 11.13 -4.00 -31.94
C GLN A 333 9.95 -3.02 -32.01
N GLY A 334 10.05 -1.96 -32.81
CA GLY A 334 8.95 -1.02 -33.05
C GLY A 334 8.72 0.03 -31.96
N TYR A 335 9.62 0.15 -30.99
CA TYR A 335 9.59 1.24 -30.03
C TYR A 335 9.76 2.57 -30.74
N ASN A 336 8.97 3.55 -30.35
CA ASN A 336 8.96 4.86 -30.96
C ASN A 336 8.72 5.95 -29.91
N GLN A 337 8.38 7.17 -30.34
CA GLN A 337 8.12 8.31 -29.45
C GLN A 337 6.67 8.81 -29.55
N SER A 338 5.80 8.03 -30.21
CA SER A 338 4.40 8.37 -30.40
C SER A 338 3.59 7.92 -29.19
N ILE A 339 3.17 8.90 -28.39
CA ILE A 339 2.25 8.66 -27.28
C ILE A 339 0.87 8.31 -27.86
N GLN A 340 0.30 7.22 -27.39
CA GLN A 340 -1.03 6.75 -27.78
C GLN A 340 -1.72 6.13 -26.55
N PRO A 341 -3.06 6.12 -26.49
CA PRO A 341 -3.79 5.69 -25.29
C PRO A 341 -3.67 4.19 -24.98
N GLU A 342 -3.37 3.34 -25.96
CA GLU A 342 -3.39 1.89 -25.81
C GLU A 342 -2.18 1.28 -26.52
N ASP A 343 -1.62 0.21 -25.96
CA ASP A 343 -0.59 -0.65 -26.57
C ASP A 343 0.66 0.12 -27.04
N MET A 344 1.11 1.11 -26.26
CA MET A 344 2.26 1.93 -26.65
C MET A 344 3.59 1.33 -26.22
N THR A 345 4.56 1.33 -27.13
CA THR A 345 5.96 1.01 -26.85
C THR A 345 6.82 2.26 -27.08
N LEU A 346 7.37 2.82 -26.01
CA LEU A 346 8.11 4.09 -26.04
C LEU A 346 9.59 3.90 -25.74
N TYR A 347 10.45 4.52 -26.55
CA TYR A 347 11.89 4.58 -26.32
C TYR A 347 12.44 5.99 -26.54
N GLY A 348 13.19 6.53 -25.58
CA GLY A 348 13.71 7.89 -25.63
C GLY A 348 14.83 8.19 -24.64
N SER A 349 15.39 9.39 -24.73
CA SER A 349 16.38 9.87 -23.75
C SER A 349 15.73 10.24 -22.43
N ASP A 350 14.68 11.06 -22.48
CA ASP A 350 13.76 11.35 -21.38
C ASP A 350 12.35 11.23 -21.96
N ILE A 351 11.41 10.70 -21.18
CA ILE A 351 10.04 10.50 -21.62
C ILE A 351 9.10 11.28 -20.71
N THR A 352 8.22 12.09 -21.31
CA THR A 352 7.12 12.73 -20.59
C THR A 352 5.79 12.31 -21.21
N ILE A 353 4.90 11.79 -20.39
CA ILE A 353 3.53 11.41 -20.77
C ILE A 353 2.57 12.30 -19.99
N GLU A 354 1.70 12.98 -20.71
CA GLU A 354 0.66 13.84 -20.13
C GLU A 354 -0.66 13.67 -20.89
N SER A 355 -1.77 13.92 -20.19
CA SER A 355 -3.09 13.92 -20.80
C SER A 355 -3.20 14.99 -21.89
N TYR A 356 -3.89 14.69 -22.98
CA TYR A 356 -4.01 15.59 -24.13
C TYR A 356 -5.39 15.54 -24.79
N ASN A 357 -5.70 16.53 -25.62
CA ASN A 357 -6.88 16.47 -26.50
C ASN A 357 -6.47 15.85 -27.83
N ASP A 358 -7.04 14.70 -28.15
CA ASP A 358 -6.80 14.01 -29.40
C ASP A 358 -7.84 14.45 -30.44
N ASN A 359 -7.40 15.07 -31.53
CA ASN A 359 -8.29 15.57 -32.58
C ASN A 359 -8.82 14.45 -33.48
N ASP A 360 -8.06 13.37 -33.65
CA ASP A 360 -8.42 12.25 -34.51
C ASP A 360 -9.46 11.36 -33.81
N LEU A 361 -9.35 11.20 -32.48
CA LEU A 361 -10.35 10.54 -31.63
C LEU A 361 -11.47 11.49 -31.19
N GLY A 362 -11.27 12.81 -31.29
CA GLY A 362 -12.23 13.83 -30.88
C GLY A 362 -12.54 13.82 -29.37
N ARG A 363 -11.60 13.39 -28.53
CA ARG A 363 -11.78 13.25 -27.08
C ARG A 363 -10.54 13.68 -26.29
N TYR A 364 -10.76 14.01 -25.02
CA TYR A 364 -9.68 14.14 -24.04
C TYR A 364 -9.17 12.74 -23.68
N VAL A 365 -7.85 12.56 -23.69
CA VAL A 365 -7.15 11.32 -23.36
C VAL A 365 -6.39 11.55 -22.07
N ASP A 366 -6.80 10.85 -21.01
CA ASP A 366 -6.17 10.84 -19.69
C ASP A 366 -5.96 9.41 -19.18
N THR A 367 -6.23 8.41 -20.00
CA THR A 367 -6.05 7.00 -19.66
C THR A 367 -5.11 6.38 -20.67
N PHE A 368 -4.06 5.75 -20.17
CA PHE A 368 -3.05 5.04 -20.94
C PHE A 368 -2.98 3.60 -20.44
N THR A 369 -3.14 2.62 -21.33
CA THR A 369 -3.16 1.21 -20.95
C THR A 369 -2.22 0.36 -21.77
N ASN A 370 -1.71 -0.71 -21.15
CA ASN A 370 -0.82 -1.68 -21.76
C ASN A 370 0.43 -1.03 -22.38
N ALA A 371 1.08 -0.15 -21.62
CA ALA A 371 2.25 0.58 -22.08
C ALA A 371 3.55 -0.14 -21.69
N VAL A 372 4.56 -0.07 -22.55
CA VAL A 372 5.95 -0.40 -22.22
C VAL A 372 6.80 0.83 -22.51
N VAL A 373 7.37 1.43 -21.46
CA VAL A 373 8.09 2.70 -21.56
C VAL A 373 9.52 2.52 -21.12
N VAL A 374 10.45 2.85 -22.01
CA VAL A 374 11.89 2.71 -21.80
C VAL A 374 12.56 4.07 -22.00
N SER A 375 13.17 4.60 -20.95
CA SER A 375 13.91 5.88 -20.99
C SER A 375 15.37 5.66 -20.65
N ARG A 376 16.29 6.28 -21.39
CA ARG A 376 17.72 6.27 -21.02
C ARG A 376 18.01 7.14 -19.80
N GLY A 377 17.16 8.11 -19.51
CA GLY A 377 17.14 9.00 -18.35
C GLY A 377 15.81 8.85 -17.64
N ASP A 378 15.05 9.95 -17.51
CA ASP A 378 13.89 9.98 -16.63
C ASP A 378 12.59 9.64 -17.37
N ILE A 379 11.61 9.10 -16.63
CA ILE A 379 10.22 8.96 -17.05
C ILE A 379 9.36 9.84 -16.16
N THR A 380 8.62 10.77 -16.75
CA THR A 380 7.65 11.60 -16.05
C THR A 380 6.25 11.36 -16.60
N ILE A 381 5.34 10.85 -15.78
CA ILE A 381 3.92 10.72 -16.12
C ILE A 381 3.15 11.72 -15.27
N ARG A 382 2.51 12.71 -15.89
CA ARG A 382 1.87 13.80 -15.15
C ARG A 382 0.52 14.22 -15.72
N SER A 383 -0.48 14.26 -14.86
CA SER A 383 -1.80 14.90 -14.99
C SER A 383 -2.66 14.37 -13.85
N GLY A 384 -3.20 15.23 -12.98
CA GLY A 384 -3.83 14.76 -11.72
C GLY A 384 -4.97 13.74 -11.83
N GLY A 385 -5.67 13.66 -12.98
CA GLY A 385 -6.72 12.66 -13.25
C GLY A 385 -6.26 11.48 -14.11
N LEU A 386 -4.96 11.37 -14.39
CA LEU A 386 -4.42 10.40 -15.33
C LEU A 386 -4.37 8.99 -14.72
N SER A 387 -4.89 8.01 -15.45
CA SER A 387 -4.75 6.59 -15.12
C SER A 387 -3.76 5.94 -16.07
N PHE A 388 -2.81 5.18 -15.53
CA PHE A 388 -1.74 4.56 -16.31
C PHE A 388 -1.62 3.08 -16.00
N SER A 389 -1.56 2.22 -17.02
CA SER A 389 -1.11 0.84 -16.85
C SER A 389 0.05 0.47 -17.78
N GLY A 390 1.11 -0.11 -17.22
CA GLY A 390 2.30 -0.44 -18.01
C GLY A 390 3.54 -0.85 -17.21
N PHE A 391 4.55 -1.27 -17.96
CA PHE A 391 5.91 -1.51 -17.48
C PHE A 391 6.79 -0.27 -17.74
N LEU A 392 7.48 0.21 -16.71
CA LEU A 392 8.34 1.40 -16.77
C LEU A 392 9.80 1.02 -16.48
N TYR A 393 10.70 1.39 -17.39
CA TYR A 393 12.12 1.06 -17.30
C TYR A 393 13.02 2.29 -17.53
N ALA A 394 13.74 2.70 -16.49
CA ALA A 394 14.64 3.85 -16.46
C ALA A 394 16.02 3.47 -15.85
N PRO A 395 16.90 2.76 -16.59
CA PRO A 395 18.16 2.23 -16.07
C PRO A 395 19.19 3.29 -15.64
N ASN A 396 19.02 4.55 -16.02
CA ASN A 396 19.91 5.63 -15.57
C ASN A 396 19.18 6.86 -15.02
N GLY A 397 17.91 6.72 -14.66
CA GLY A 397 17.11 7.83 -14.17
C GLY A 397 16.02 7.35 -13.21
N GLU A 398 15.09 8.26 -12.94
CA GLU A 398 13.95 8.03 -12.05
C GLU A 398 12.64 7.92 -12.81
N VAL A 399 11.62 7.40 -12.12
CA VAL A 399 10.24 7.45 -12.58
C VAL A 399 9.44 8.34 -11.64
N THR A 400 8.91 9.44 -12.16
CA THR A 400 7.98 10.32 -11.44
C THR A 400 6.56 10.10 -11.95
N PHE A 401 5.64 9.75 -11.05
CA PHE A 401 4.22 9.60 -11.34
C PHE A 401 3.38 10.64 -10.60
N ASN A 402 2.52 11.32 -11.35
CA ASN A 402 1.53 12.26 -10.85
C ASN A 402 0.19 12.03 -11.58
N GLY A 403 -0.64 11.14 -11.02
CA GLY A 403 -1.91 10.71 -11.62
C GLY A 403 -2.85 10.09 -10.59
N SER A 404 -4.04 9.68 -11.02
CA SER A 404 -5.04 9.06 -10.14
C SER A 404 -4.73 7.59 -9.83
N SER A 405 -4.19 6.84 -10.78
CA SER A 405 -3.86 5.43 -10.57
C SER A 405 -2.72 4.96 -11.48
N PHE A 406 -1.86 4.11 -10.92
CA PHE A 406 -0.83 3.38 -11.64
C PHE A 406 -1.02 1.88 -11.42
N GLU A 407 -1.04 1.10 -12.49
CA GLU A 407 -1.11 -0.36 -12.46
C GLU A 407 0.06 -0.91 -13.28
N GLY A 408 1.01 -1.62 -12.65
CA GLY A 408 2.22 -2.00 -13.37
C GLY A 408 3.40 -2.43 -12.52
N SER A 409 4.57 -2.39 -13.13
CA SER A 409 5.86 -2.63 -12.49
C SER A 409 6.90 -1.61 -12.96
N VAL A 410 7.85 -1.28 -12.09
CA VAL A 410 8.82 -0.21 -12.27
C VAL A 410 10.24 -0.69 -11.99
N ILE A 411 11.14 -0.49 -12.94
CA ILE A 411 12.59 -0.64 -12.75
C ILE A 411 13.24 0.71 -13.05
N ALA A 412 13.73 1.40 -12.03
CA ALA A 412 14.26 2.75 -12.15
C ALA A 412 15.47 2.96 -11.23
N ARG A 413 16.64 3.29 -11.80
CA ARG A 413 17.89 3.38 -11.03
C ARG A 413 17.77 4.38 -9.88
N ASP A 414 17.21 5.54 -10.17
CA ASP A 414 17.07 6.66 -9.22
C ASP A 414 15.69 6.65 -8.53
N GLY A 415 14.98 5.52 -8.61
CA GLY A 415 13.79 5.26 -7.82
C GLY A 415 12.45 5.60 -8.48
N PHE A 416 11.38 5.35 -7.72
CA PHE A 416 9.99 5.58 -8.11
C PHE A 416 9.30 6.57 -7.17
N HIS A 417 8.79 7.67 -7.73
CA HIS A 417 8.28 8.82 -6.99
C HIS A 417 6.83 9.10 -7.36
N VAL A 418 5.90 8.67 -6.51
CA VAL A 418 4.48 9.01 -6.61
C VAL A 418 4.22 10.30 -5.86
N THR A 419 4.05 11.39 -6.60
CA THR A 419 3.97 12.76 -6.07
C THR A 419 2.54 13.25 -5.88
N SER A 420 1.57 12.57 -6.47
CA SER A 420 0.15 12.91 -6.36
C SER A 420 -0.47 12.30 -5.10
N GLY A 421 -1.15 13.16 -4.34
CA GLY A 421 -2.08 12.71 -3.30
C GLY A 421 -3.27 11.99 -3.89
N GLY A 422 -3.80 10.98 -3.21
CA GLY A 422 -4.98 10.27 -3.67
C GLY A 422 -4.72 9.10 -4.62
N THR A 423 -3.46 8.88 -5.01
CA THR A 423 -3.09 7.84 -5.99
C THR A 423 -3.14 6.44 -5.41
N ASP A 424 -3.72 5.51 -6.16
CA ASP A 424 -3.58 4.09 -5.90
C ASP A 424 -2.54 3.48 -6.86
N VAL A 425 -1.64 2.66 -6.30
CA VAL A 425 -0.60 1.94 -7.05
C VAL A 425 -0.85 0.45 -6.90
N THR A 426 -1.01 -0.24 -8.02
CA THR A 426 -1.35 -1.67 -8.07
C THR A 426 -0.27 -2.43 -8.82
N PHE A 427 0.20 -3.52 -8.24
CA PHE A 427 1.16 -4.41 -8.89
C PHE A 427 0.52 -5.11 -10.09
N ARG A 428 1.24 -5.08 -11.20
CA ARG A 428 1.09 -6.04 -12.29
C ARG A 428 2.45 -6.44 -12.81
N SER A 429 2.68 -7.75 -12.81
CA SER A 429 3.90 -8.36 -13.35
C SER A 429 4.23 -7.87 -14.75
N ILE A 430 5.51 -7.80 -15.08
CA ILE A 430 6.01 -7.49 -16.42
C ILE A 430 5.43 -8.45 -17.48
N GLU A 431 5.17 -9.71 -17.11
CA GLU A 431 4.57 -10.73 -17.98
C GLU A 431 3.17 -10.36 -18.47
N HIS A 432 2.48 -9.44 -17.78
CA HIS A 432 1.20 -8.91 -18.23
C HIS A 432 1.34 -8.02 -19.48
N TYR A 433 2.49 -7.37 -19.64
CA TYR A 433 2.77 -6.41 -20.72
C TYR A 433 3.67 -7.00 -21.81
N ILE A 434 4.50 -7.99 -21.45
CA ILE A 434 5.48 -8.62 -22.35
C ILE A 434 5.46 -10.13 -22.12
N ASP A 435 4.80 -10.86 -23.03
CA ASP A 435 4.61 -12.32 -22.91
C ASP A 435 5.91 -13.13 -23.00
N ASN A 436 6.89 -12.63 -23.75
CA ASN A 436 8.11 -13.35 -24.07
C ASN A 436 9.31 -12.68 -23.39
N PRO A 437 10.00 -13.35 -22.45
CA PRO A 437 11.17 -12.79 -21.77
C PRO A 437 12.29 -12.31 -22.70
N ALA A 438 12.42 -12.90 -23.90
CA ALA A 438 13.40 -12.42 -24.89
C ALA A 438 13.12 -10.97 -25.37
N ASP A 439 11.87 -10.54 -25.28
CA ASP A 439 11.36 -9.24 -25.70
C ASP A 439 11.34 -8.22 -24.54
N TYR A 440 11.81 -8.59 -23.34
CA TYR A 440 12.05 -7.62 -22.27
C TYR A 440 13.02 -6.54 -22.73
N PRO A 441 12.85 -5.27 -22.33
CA PRO A 441 13.63 -4.15 -22.87
C PRO A 441 15.06 -4.05 -22.31
N PHE A 442 15.59 -5.11 -21.71
CA PHE A 442 16.90 -5.15 -21.10
C PHE A 442 17.60 -6.48 -21.38
N GLN A 443 18.88 -6.55 -21.03
CA GLN A 443 19.68 -7.76 -21.11
C GLN A 443 19.38 -8.60 -19.87
N ASN A 444 19.07 -9.89 -20.04
CA ASN A 444 19.01 -10.81 -18.90
C ASN A 444 20.39 -10.80 -18.26
N GLY A 445 20.49 -10.48 -16.97
CA GLY A 445 21.74 -10.29 -16.23
C GLY A 445 22.67 -11.52 -16.16
N GLY A 446 22.39 -12.58 -16.90
CA GLY A 446 23.28 -13.71 -17.14
C GLY A 446 24.43 -13.34 -18.07
N GLY A 447 25.32 -12.47 -17.60
CA GLY A 447 26.68 -12.41 -18.15
C GLY A 447 27.28 -13.82 -18.06
N THR A 448 27.58 -14.41 -19.21
CA THR A 448 28.40 -15.62 -19.27
C THR A 448 29.70 -15.35 -18.51
N VAL A 449 29.89 -16.04 -17.40
CA VAL A 449 31.21 -16.18 -16.77
C VAL A 449 32.08 -16.95 -17.77
N GLU A 450 32.88 -16.23 -18.56
CA GLU A 450 34.02 -16.81 -19.28
C GLU A 450 35.19 -17.14 -18.33
#